data_AF-A0A7S2IHA4-F1
#
_entry.id   AF-A0A7S2IHA4-F1
#
_cell.length_a   1.000
_cell.length_b   1.000
_cell.length_c   1.000
_cell.angle_alpha   90.00
_cell.angle_beta   90.00
_cell.angle_gamma   90.00
#
_symmetry.space_group_name_H-M   'P 1'
#
loop_
_entity.id
_entity.type
_entity.pdbx_description
1 polymer ?
#
loop_
_entity_poly.entity_id
_entity_poly.type
_entity_poly.pdbx_seq_one_letter_code
_entity_poly.pdbx_strand_id
1 'polypeptide(L)'
;GRTSPRMIYFLVASALAAVNGTTVATSFDGYYAFLSTNITIDQHDPLCDQVRPPNAATMAVCDAMACPRFNLPDGCIKQWVSSSIVDSYISFKTCGQGVAPDIVNGSCLSPSRKYLMCPNGGAEFVPLNFYKLPPSLIQSSCDQDARCSGFMVYKDQSGGYTLSYATNDENTGYISVPSA
;
A
#
# COMPACT_ATOMS: atom_id res chain seq x y z
N GLY A 1 -1.10 50.24 -0.96
CA GLY A 1 -0.62 48.97 -0.38
C GLY A 1 -1.32 47.81 -1.07
N ARG A 2 -0.58 47.00 -1.82
CA ARG A 2 -1.05 45.71 -2.37
C ARG A 2 0.10 44.73 -2.21
N THR A 3 -0.03 43.79 -1.28
CA THR A 3 0.91 42.69 -1.07
C THR A 3 0.49 41.51 -1.93
N SER A 4 1.35 41.15 -2.89
CA SER A 4 1.21 39.97 -3.75
C SER A 4 1.57 38.71 -2.96
N PRO A 5 0.83 37.59 -3.07
CA PRO A 5 1.20 36.34 -2.43
C PRO A 5 2.38 35.69 -3.18
N ARG A 6 3.42 35.31 -2.43
CA ARG A 6 4.54 34.49 -2.93
C ARG A 6 4.12 33.02 -2.87
N MET A 7 4.01 32.39 -4.03
CA MET A 7 3.80 30.96 -4.19
C MET A 7 5.11 30.23 -3.88
N ILE A 8 5.14 29.46 -2.78
CA ILE A 8 6.30 28.63 -2.39
C ILE A 8 6.12 27.27 -3.08
N TYR A 9 6.96 26.97 -4.06
CA TYR A 9 7.07 25.64 -4.64
C TYR A 9 7.99 24.80 -3.75
N PHE A 10 7.45 23.76 -3.11
CA PHE A 10 8.25 22.71 -2.49
C PHE A 10 8.72 21.75 -3.60
N LEU A 11 10.01 21.80 -3.91
CA LEU A 11 10.68 20.77 -4.71
C LEU A 11 10.97 19.57 -3.80
N VAL A 12 10.14 18.53 -3.89
CA VAL A 12 10.46 17.22 -3.31
C VAL A 12 11.46 16.54 -4.25
N ALA A 13 12.72 16.46 -3.83
CA ALA A 13 13.75 15.75 -4.57
C ALA A 13 13.56 14.23 -4.42
N SER A 14 13.03 13.58 -5.44
CA SER A 14 13.01 12.11 -5.53
C SER A 14 14.43 11.59 -5.72
N ALA A 15 14.93 10.81 -4.76
CA ALA A 15 16.24 10.18 -4.85
C ALA A 15 16.20 9.01 -5.86
N LEU A 16 16.74 9.23 -7.06
CA LEU A 16 17.00 8.19 -8.04
C LEU A 16 18.33 7.50 -7.71
N ALA A 17 18.28 6.26 -7.22
CA ALA A 17 19.48 5.42 -7.12
C ALA A 17 19.68 4.67 -8.44
N ALA A 18 20.73 5.02 -9.19
CA ALA A 18 21.11 4.37 -10.43
C ALA A 18 22.17 3.29 -10.20
N VAL A 19 21.83 2.03 -10.46
CA VAL A 19 22.80 0.94 -10.62
C VAL A 19 22.37 0.15 -11.86
N ASN A 20 23.12 0.32 -12.95
CA ASN A 20 23.11 -0.46 -14.20
C ASN A 20 21.77 -1.05 -14.68
N GLY A 21 21.06 -0.28 -15.52
CA GLY A 21 20.00 -0.79 -16.40
C GLY A 21 18.62 -0.81 -15.74
N THR A 22 17.75 0.11 -16.17
CA THR A 22 16.34 0.27 -15.74
C THR A 22 16.17 0.58 -14.25
N THR A 23 16.31 1.86 -13.89
CA THR A 23 15.90 2.35 -12.57
C THR A 23 14.38 2.34 -12.48
N VAL A 24 13.81 1.36 -11.76
CA VAL A 24 12.43 1.46 -11.27
C VAL A 24 12.42 2.55 -10.20
N ALA A 25 11.45 3.46 -10.27
CA ALA A 25 11.34 4.52 -9.28
C ALA A 25 11.15 3.90 -7.89
N THR A 26 12.05 4.21 -6.97
CA THR A 26 12.04 3.68 -5.60
C THR A 26 10.99 4.34 -4.73
N SER A 27 10.40 5.46 -5.19
CA SER A 27 9.37 6.22 -4.48
C SER A 27 8.49 6.98 -5.46
N PHE A 28 7.23 7.17 -5.06
CA PHE A 28 6.27 8.03 -5.72
C PHE A 28 5.61 8.92 -4.66
N ASP A 29 5.36 10.18 -4.98
CA ASP A 29 4.76 11.12 -4.04
C ASP A 29 3.33 10.69 -3.66
N GLY A 30 3.05 10.54 -2.37
CA GLY A 30 1.76 10.05 -1.91
C GLY A 30 1.66 8.53 -1.72
N TYR A 31 2.76 7.79 -1.91
CA TYR A 31 2.75 6.34 -1.83
C TYR A 31 3.83 5.76 -0.91
N TYR A 32 3.49 4.71 -0.18
CA TYR A 32 4.44 3.80 0.44
C TYR A 32 4.91 2.77 -0.58
N ALA A 33 6.22 2.60 -0.71
CA ALA A 33 6.82 1.62 -1.61
C ALA A 33 7.03 0.27 -0.89
N PHE A 34 6.60 -0.80 -1.55
CA PHE A 34 6.81 -2.19 -1.17
C PHE A 34 7.57 -2.87 -2.31
N LEU A 35 8.88 -2.67 -2.29
CA LEU A 35 9.78 -3.20 -3.32
C LEU A 35 9.85 -4.71 -3.23
N SER A 36 9.95 -5.37 -4.39
CA SER A 36 10.00 -6.82 -4.52
C SER A 36 8.85 -7.54 -3.80
N THR A 37 7.66 -6.95 -3.83
CA THR A 37 6.49 -7.45 -3.10
C THR A 37 5.28 -7.38 -4.01
N ASN A 38 4.55 -8.51 -4.13
CA ASN A 38 3.22 -8.53 -4.73
C ASN A 38 2.18 -8.42 -3.61
N ILE A 39 1.42 -7.32 -3.61
CA ILE A 39 0.38 -7.05 -2.60
C ILE A 39 -1.03 -7.50 -3.04
N THR A 40 -1.15 -8.05 -4.24
CA THR A 40 -2.45 -8.52 -4.77
C THR A 40 -2.82 -9.89 -4.25
N ILE A 41 -4.12 -10.18 -4.20
CA ILE A 41 -4.64 -11.51 -3.91
C ILE A 41 -4.53 -12.38 -5.17
N ASP A 42 -3.31 -12.73 -5.58
CA ASP A 42 -3.11 -13.76 -6.60
C ASP A 42 -2.56 -15.03 -5.93
N GLN A 43 -3.50 -15.89 -5.54
CA GLN A 43 -3.41 -17.34 -5.39
C GLN A 43 -2.44 -18.00 -4.37
N HIS A 44 -3.04 -18.94 -3.61
CA HIS A 44 -2.46 -20.10 -2.93
C HIS A 44 -1.59 -19.90 -1.67
N ASP A 45 -2.22 -19.78 -0.51
CA ASP A 45 -2.37 -20.89 0.45
C ASP A 45 -3.08 -20.40 1.73
N PRO A 46 -4.18 -21.04 2.17
CA PRO A 46 -4.77 -20.74 3.47
C PRO A 46 -3.94 -21.41 4.57
N LEU A 47 -3.00 -20.69 5.18
CA LEU A 47 -2.53 -21.05 6.52
C LEU A 47 -3.55 -20.48 7.52
N CYS A 48 -4.42 -21.35 8.03
CA CYS A 48 -5.52 -20.96 8.92
C CYS A 48 -5.10 -21.03 10.38
N ASP A 49 -5.31 -19.93 11.11
CA ASP A 49 -5.66 -19.99 12.53
C ASP A 49 -6.62 -18.84 12.85
N GLN A 50 -7.64 -19.10 13.65
CA GLN A 50 -8.73 -18.14 13.89
C GLN A 50 -8.25 -16.94 14.69
N VAL A 51 -8.06 -15.79 14.04
CA VAL A 51 -7.74 -14.53 14.73
C VAL A 51 -8.94 -13.58 14.62
N ARG A 52 -9.31 -13.00 15.77
CA ARG A 52 -10.28 -11.91 15.94
C ARG A 52 -10.05 -10.77 14.93
N PRO A 53 -11.08 -9.94 14.64
CA PRO A 53 -10.92 -8.79 13.77
C PRO A 53 -9.71 -7.96 14.21
N PRO A 54 -8.73 -7.74 13.31
CA PRO A 54 -7.49 -7.10 13.66
C PRO A 54 -7.76 -5.64 13.97
N ASN A 55 -7.25 -5.17 15.10
CA ASN A 55 -7.02 -3.76 15.33
C ASN A 55 -5.51 -3.51 15.30
N ALA A 56 -5.10 -2.25 15.29
CA ALA A 56 -3.68 -1.89 15.25
C ALA A 56 -2.86 -2.51 16.39
N ALA A 57 -3.46 -2.73 17.57
CA ALA A 57 -2.77 -3.35 18.70
C ALA A 57 -2.52 -4.85 18.46
N THR A 58 -3.50 -5.60 17.96
CA THR A 58 -3.33 -7.00 17.58
C THR A 58 -2.28 -7.14 16.48
N MET A 59 -2.34 -6.26 15.47
CA MET A 59 -1.35 -6.25 14.37
C MET A 59 0.07 -5.98 14.88
N ALA A 60 0.22 -5.07 15.84
CA ALA A 60 1.53 -4.76 16.42
C ALA A 60 2.12 -5.91 17.24
N VAL A 61 1.28 -6.63 17.98
CA VAL A 61 1.70 -7.83 18.71
C VAL A 61 2.08 -8.94 17.72
N CYS A 62 1.27 -9.16 16.69
CA CYS A 62 1.58 -10.10 15.61
C CYS A 62 2.91 -9.77 14.95
N ASP A 63 3.14 -8.52 14.59
CA ASP A 63 4.40 -8.09 13.96
C ASP A 63 5.60 -8.22 14.91
N ALA A 64 5.42 -8.04 16.22
CA ALA A 64 6.48 -8.24 17.21
C ALA A 64 6.86 -9.72 17.39
N MET A 65 5.90 -10.62 17.21
CA MET A 65 6.08 -12.07 17.32
C MET A 65 6.33 -12.75 15.96
N ALA A 66 6.43 -11.97 14.88
CA ALA A 66 6.53 -12.46 13.50
C ALA A 66 5.38 -13.42 13.11
N CYS A 67 4.16 -13.15 13.58
CA CYS A 67 3.00 -13.89 13.14
C CYS A 67 2.73 -13.65 11.64
N PRO A 68 2.21 -14.65 10.92
CA PRO A 68 1.62 -14.41 9.61
C PRO A 68 0.38 -13.47 9.74
N ARG A 69 0.04 -12.70 8.68
CA ARG A 69 -0.89 -11.54 8.73
C ARG A 69 -2.30 -11.80 8.14
N PHE A 70 -3.25 -10.89 8.35
CA PHE A 70 -4.57 -10.70 7.72
C PHE A 70 -5.75 -11.64 8.06
N ASN A 71 -6.94 -11.05 7.93
CA ASN A 71 -8.23 -11.45 8.48
C ASN A 71 -9.24 -11.56 7.33
N LEU A 72 -9.63 -12.79 6.99
CA LEU A 72 -10.77 -13.07 6.12
C LEU A 72 -12.00 -13.43 6.96
N PRO A 73 -13.22 -13.32 6.39
CA PRO A 73 -14.44 -13.90 6.98
C PRO A 73 -14.28 -15.39 7.34
N ASP A 74 -13.32 -16.06 6.69
CA ASP A 74 -12.98 -17.47 6.86
C ASP A 74 -11.74 -17.73 7.76
N GLY A 75 -11.20 -16.70 8.44
CA GLY A 75 -10.12 -16.86 9.42
C GLY A 75 -8.75 -17.27 8.86
N CYS A 76 -8.46 -16.91 7.60
CA CYS A 76 -7.19 -17.25 6.94
C CYS A 76 -6.15 -16.14 7.06
N ILE A 77 -4.92 -16.54 7.40
CA ILE A 77 -3.76 -15.67 7.52
C ILE A 77 -3.01 -15.61 6.17
N LYS A 78 -3.00 -14.44 5.52
CA LYS A 78 -2.23 -14.13 4.29
C LYS A 78 -1.03 -13.21 4.58
N GLN A 79 0.15 -13.54 4.07
CA GLN A 79 1.24 -12.57 3.95
C GLN A 79 1.33 -12.11 2.49
N TRP A 80 1.80 -10.89 2.26
CA TRP A 80 2.18 -10.49 0.90
C TRP A 80 3.37 -11.31 0.44
N VAL A 81 3.37 -11.67 -0.84
CA VAL A 81 4.35 -12.59 -1.40
C VAL A 81 5.54 -11.79 -1.91
N SER A 82 6.75 -12.25 -1.60
CA SER A 82 7.96 -11.70 -2.20
C SER A 82 7.94 -11.95 -3.70
N SER A 83 8.28 -10.93 -4.48
CA SER A 83 8.25 -10.98 -5.93
C SER A 83 9.55 -10.44 -6.51
N SER A 84 10.18 -11.22 -7.38
CA SER A 84 11.34 -10.75 -8.15
C SER A 84 10.94 -9.89 -9.35
N ILE A 85 9.65 -9.84 -9.71
CA ILE A 85 9.17 -9.25 -10.97
C ILE A 85 8.32 -7.98 -10.80
N VAL A 86 7.75 -7.72 -9.61
CA VAL A 86 6.95 -6.51 -9.37
C VAL A 86 7.41 -5.72 -8.15
N ASP A 87 7.19 -4.41 -8.22
CA ASP A 87 7.18 -3.50 -7.08
C ASP A 87 5.76 -2.97 -6.89
N SER A 88 5.32 -2.87 -5.64
CA SER A 88 3.97 -2.41 -5.28
C SER A 88 4.01 -1.10 -4.52
N TYR A 89 2.98 -0.28 -4.67
CA TYR A 89 2.87 1.04 -4.09
C TYR A 89 1.47 1.26 -3.55
N ILE A 90 1.35 1.67 -2.29
CA ILE A 90 0.07 1.88 -1.61
C ILE A 90 -0.10 3.36 -1.30
N SER A 91 -1.23 3.93 -1.69
CA SER A 91 -1.50 5.35 -1.45
C SER A 91 -1.68 5.60 0.05
N PHE A 92 -1.04 6.65 0.56
CA PHE A 92 -1.37 7.22 1.88
C PHE A 92 -2.24 8.48 1.77
N LYS A 93 -2.71 8.80 0.55
CA LYS A 93 -3.64 9.91 0.30
C LYS A 93 -5.10 9.42 0.28
N THR A 94 -5.35 8.17 -0.12
CA THR A 94 -6.69 7.61 -0.29
C THR A 94 -6.72 6.11 -0.06
N CYS A 95 -7.82 5.61 0.49
CA CYS A 95 -8.20 4.20 0.53
C CYS A 95 -9.06 3.79 -0.68
N GLY A 96 -9.18 4.66 -1.68
CA GLY A 96 -10.17 4.53 -2.74
C GLY A 96 -11.54 5.06 -2.32
N GLN A 97 -12.40 5.27 -3.32
CA GLN A 97 -13.73 5.88 -3.22
C GLN A 97 -13.78 7.22 -2.46
N GLY A 98 -12.68 7.97 -2.45
CA GLY A 98 -12.56 9.23 -1.71
C GLY A 98 -12.44 9.07 -0.18
N VAL A 99 -12.25 7.84 0.32
CA VAL A 99 -12.01 7.57 1.74
C VAL A 99 -10.56 7.94 2.07
N ALA A 100 -10.34 8.79 3.06
CA ALA A 100 -8.99 9.11 3.52
C ALA A 100 -8.48 8.02 4.47
N PRO A 101 -7.19 7.65 4.40
CA PRO A 101 -6.58 6.77 5.38
C PRO A 101 -6.19 7.53 6.66
N ASP A 102 -6.09 6.78 7.77
CA ASP A 102 -5.47 7.27 9.00
C ASP A 102 -4.15 6.56 9.27
N ILE A 103 -3.23 7.24 9.96
CA ILE A 103 -2.04 6.59 10.53
C ILE A 103 -2.28 6.36 12.02
N VAL A 104 -2.35 5.09 12.40
CA VAL A 104 -2.56 4.69 13.79
C VAL A 104 -1.31 4.06 14.39
N ASN A 105 -1.13 4.25 15.69
CA ASN A 105 -0.07 3.58 16.44
C ASN A 105 -0.40 2.10 16.62
N GLY A 106 0.64 1.29 16.77
CA GLY A 106 0.51 -0.09 17.21
C GLY A 106 0.01 -0.24 18.65
N SER A 107 0.43 -1.31 19.31
CA SER A 107 0.07 -1.60 20.71
C SER A 107 0.95 -0.84 21.70
N CYS A 108 0.57 -0.87 22.98
CA CYS A 108 1.42 -0.39 24.08
C CYS A 108 2.78 -1.12 24.16
N LEU A 109 2.86 -2.35 23.66
CA LEU A 109 4.10 -3.16 23.61
C LEU A 109 4.96 -2.83 22.38
N SER A 110 4.42 -2.12 21.40
CA SER A 110 5.12 -1.72 20.18
C SER A 110 4.62 -0.37 19.67
N PRO A 111 4.74 0.70 20.48
CA PRO A 111 4.17 2.02 20.18
C PRO A 111 4.88 2.72 19.01
N SER A 112 6.08 2.28 18.67
CA SER A 112 6.86 2.77 17.52
C SER A 112 6.33 2.26 16.18
N ARG A 113 5.57 1.16 16.16
CA ARG A 113 4.96 0.64 14.92
C ARG A 113 3.80 1.53 14.49
N LYS A 114 3.69 1.75 13.18
CA LYS A 114 2.65 2.55 12.55
C LYS A 114 1.90 1.72 11.52
N TYR A 115 0.61 1.98 11.40
CA TYR A 115 -0.25 1.31 10.44
C TYR A 115 -1.03 2.33 9.64
N LEU A 116 -1.09 2.13 8.32
CA LEU A 116 -2.09 2.74 7.47
C LEU A 116 -3.42 2.01 7.70
N MET A 117 -4.38 2.73 8.26
CA MET A 117 -5.72 2.25 8.52
C MET A 117 -6.64 2.73 7.40
N CYS A 118 -7.30 1.78 6.74
CA CYS A 118 -8.31 2.06 5.73
C CYS A 118 -9.66 1.50 6.16
N PRO A 119 -10.64 2.38 6.47
CA PRO A 119 -12.03 1.96 6.66
C PRO A 119 -12.51 1.18 5.43
N ASN A 120 -13.14 0.03 5.64
CA ASN A 120 -13.69 -0.84 4.59
C ASN A 120 -12.66 -1.35 3.56
N GLY A 121 -11.36 -1.32 3.90
CA GLY A 121 -10.29 -1.75 2.99
C GLY A 121 -9.94 -3.24 3.08
N GLY A 122 -10.29 -3.95 4.15
CA GLY A 122 -9.93 -5.38 4.32
C GLY A 122 -8.42 -5.72 4.32
N ALA A 123 -7.53 -4.75 4.06
CA ALA A 123 -6.08 -4.90 3.81
C ALA A 123 -5.72 -5.81 2.62
N GLU A 124 -6.69 -6.12 1.77
CA GLU A 124 -6.54 -6.98 0.59
C GLU A 124 -6.62 -6.14 -0.68
N PHE A 125 -5.76 -6.37 -1.67
CA PHE A 125 -5.79 -5.62 -2.92
C PHE A 125 -6.16 -6.49 -4.12
N VAL A 126 -7.00 -5.95 -4.99
CA VAL A 126 -7.39 -6.57 -6.26
C VAL A 126 -6.96 -5.69 -7.43
N PRO A 127 -6.52 -6.28 -8.56
CA PRO A 127 -6.27 -5.53 -9.78
C PRO A 127 -7.53 -4.84 -10.30
N LEU A 128 -7.42 -3.55 -10.63
CA LEU A 128 -8.47 -2.77 -11.30
C LEU A 128 -8.27 -2.77 -12.82
N ASN A 129 -7.16 -2.20 -13.29
CA ASN A 129 -6.88 -2.01 -14.70
C ASN A 129 -5.41 -2.29 -14.98
N PHE A 130 -5.13 -2.97 -16.09
CA PHE A 130 -3.78 -3.15 -16.61
C PHE A 130 -3.39 -1.98 -17.53
N TYR A 131 -2.13 -1.54 -17.41
CA TYR A 131 -1.56 -0.49 -18.26
C TYR A 131 -0.20 -0.94 -18.80
N LYS A 132 -0.02 -0.82 -20.12
CA LYS A 132 1.28 -0.92 -20.79
C LYS A 132 1.96 0.45 -20.87
N LEU A 133 2.17 1.07 -19.71
CA LEU A 133 2.69 2.44 -19.57
C LEU A 133 3.89 2.47 -18.61
N PRO A 134 4.76 3.49 -18.70
CA PRO A 134 5.79 3.73 -17.69
C PRO A 134 5.18 3.92 -16.29
N PRO A 135 5.90 3.54 -15.21
CA PRO A 135 5.41 3.62 -13.83
C PRO A 135 4.80 4.96 -13.41
N SER A 136 5.38 6.10 -13.82
CA SER A 136 4.86 7.44 -13.49
C SER A 136 3.49 7.72 -14.11
N LEU A 137 3.20 7.17 -15.29
CA LEU A 137 1.87 7.29 -15.90
C LEU A 137 0.87 6.34 -15.26
N ILE A 138 1.30 5.17 -14.79
CA ILE A 138 0.45 4.27 -13.99
C ILE A 138 0.07 4.94 -12.67
N GLN A 139 1.02 5.59 -12.00
CA GLN A 139 0.75 6.40 -10.82
C GLN A 139 -0.29 7.49 -11.13
N SER A 140 -0.08 8.27 -12.20
CA SER A 140 -1.03 9.31 -12.60
C SER A 140 -2.43 8.76 -12.91
N SER A 141 -2.53 7.57 -13.51
CA SER A 141 -3.81 6.91 -13.74
C SER A 141 -4.46 6.49 -12.42
N CYS A 142 -3.69 6.05 -11.43
CA CYS A 142 -4.19 5.75 -10.09
C CYS A 142 -4.69 7.01 -9.39
N ASP A 143 -3.93 8.10 -9.42
CA ASP A 143 -4.29 9.39 -8.80
C ASP A 143 -5.61 9.98 -9.37
N GLN A 144 -5.98 9.61 -10.60
CA GLN A 144 -7.19 10.09 -11.28
C GLN A 144 -8.39 9.13 -11.15
N ASP A 145 -8.17 7.85 -10.83
CA ASP A 145 -9.25 6.88 -10.60
C ASP A 145 -9.63 6.89 -9.12
N ALA A 146 -10.82 7.41 -8.80
CA ALA A 146 -11.29 7.49 -7.42
C ALA A 146 -11.28 6.15 -6.69
N ARG A 147 -11.36 5.01 -7.40
CA ARG A 147 -11.38 3.67 -6.82
C ARG A 147 -9.98 3.15 -6.45
N CYS A 148 -8.94 3.79 -6.99
CA CYS A 148 -7.56 3.33 -6.83
C CYS A 148 -7.06 3.60 -5.41
N SER A 149 -6.45 2.59 -4.80
CA SER A 149 -5.79 2.69 -3.49
C SER A 149 -4.29 2.35 -3.56
N GLY A 150 -3.82 1.94 -4.73
CA GLY A 150 -2.42 1.58 -4.97
C GLY A 150 -2.18 1.16 -6.41
N PHE A 151 -0.94 0.85 -6.74
CA PHE A 151 -0.59 0.28 -8.03
C PHE A 151 0.61 -0.64 -7.90
N MET A 152 0.76 -1.57 -8.84
CA MET A 152 1.94 -2.41 -8.99
C MET A 152 2.53 -2.21 -10.37
N VAL A 153 3.85 -2.26 -10.46
CA VAL A 153 4.58 -2.13 -11.74
C VAL A 153 5.53 -3.30 -11.90
N TYR A 154 5.68 -3.77 -13.13
CA TYR A 154 6.72 -4.73 -13.45
C TYR A 154 8.09 -4.06 -13.43
N LYS A 155 9.09 -4.74 -12.87
CA LYS A 155 10.45 -4.22 -12.76
C LYS A 155 11.15 -4.06 -14.11
N ASP A 156 10.74 -4.82 -15.10
CA ASP A 156 11.17 -4.68 -16.49
C ASP A 156 10.51 -3.48 -17.22
N GLN A 157 9.65 -2.73 -16.52
CA GLN A 157 8.90 -1.59 -17.02
C GLN A 157 7.95 -1.92 -18.19
N SER A 158 7.59 -3.18 -18.35
CA SER A 158 6.64 -3.63 -19.39
C SER A 158 5.21 -3.17 -19.15
N GLY A 159 4.89 -2.72 -17.94
CA GLY A 159 3.57 -2.22 -17.56
C GLY A 159 3.29 -2.42 -16.08
N GLY A 160 2.00 -2.49 -15.72
CA GLY A 160 1.56 -2.70 -14.35
C GLY A 160 0.04 -2.63 -14.22
N TYR A 161 -0.43 -2.68 -12.98
CA TYR A 161 -1.85 -2.61 -12.65
C TYR A 161 -2.12 -1.52 -11.64
N THR A 162 -3.21 -0.80 -11.80
CA THR A 162 -3.81 -0.07 -10.68
C THR A 162 -4.57 -1.05 -9.80
N LEU A 163 -4.65 -0.78 -8.50
CA LEU A 163 -5.20 -1.65 -7.49
C LEU A 163 -6.30 -0.93 -6.71
N SER A 164 -7.31 -1.67 -6.28
CA SER A 164 -8.25 -1.24 -5.24
C SER A 164 -8.17 -2.19 -4.06
N TYR A 165 -8.71 -1.77 -2.92
CA TYR A 165 -9.03 -2.72 -1.89
C TYR A 165 -10.08 -3.72 -2.37
N ALA A 166 -9.98 -4.97 -1.92
CA ALA A 166 -11.03 -5.96 -2.06
C ALA A 166 -12.16 -5.54 -1.11
N THR A 167 -13.24 -5.02 -1.65
CA THR A 167 -14.38 -4.55 -0.87
C THR A 167 -15.04 -5.71 -0.15
N ASN A 168 -14.83 -5.81 1.16
CA ASN A 168 -15.77 -6.42 2.08
C ASN A 168 -16.21 -5.33 3.06
N ASP A 169 -17.46 -4.86 2.90
CA ASP A 169 -17.99 -3.59 3.43
C ASP A 169 -17.98 -3.41 4.97
N GLU A 170 -17.30 -4.29 5.70
CA GLU A 170 -17.29 -4.33 7.16
C GLU A 170 -15.88 -4.38 7.78
N ASN A 171 -14.81 -4.59 7.00
CA ASN A 171 -13.48 -4.80 7.57
C ASN A 171 -12.55 -3.59 7.40
N THR A 172 -12.10 -3.05 8.53
CA THR A 172 -11.01 -2.07 8.54
C THR A 172 -9.69 -2.77 8.24
N GLY A 173 -8.98 -2.32 7.21
CA GLY A 173 -7.66 -2.81 6.86
C GLY A 173 -6.57 -2.08 7.64
N TYR A 174 -5.58 -2.80 8.15
CA TYR A 174 -4.39 -2.25 8.81
C TYR A 174 -3.14 -2.75 8.11
N ILE A 175 -2.39 -1.83 7.51
CA ILE A 175 -1.17 -2.14 6.76
C ILE A 175 0.02 -1.56 7.51
N SER A 176 0.97 -2.42 7.88
CA SER A 176 2.21 -1.99 8.51
C SER A 176 2.97 -1.09 7.53
N VAL A 177 3.32 0.11 7.96
CA VAL A 177 4.07 1.08 7.15
C VAL A 177 5.38 1.44 7.85
N PRO A 178 6.44 1.78 7.10
CA PRO A 178 7.66 2.31 7.69
C PRO A 178 7.34 3.49 8.61
N SER A 179 8.00 3.57 9.77
CA SER A 179 7.96 4.77 10.59
C SER A 179 8.56 5.92 9.78
N ALA A 180 7.75 6.96 9.55
CA ALA A 180 8.18 8.21 8.92
C ALA A 180 9.32 8.87 9.71
#